data_AF-A0A4Y9FXX3-F1
#
_entry.id   AF-A0A4Y9FXX3-F1
#
_cell.length_a   1.000
_cell.length_b   1.000
_cell.length_c   1.000
_cell.angle_alpha   90.00
_cell.angle_beta   90.00
_cell.angle_gamma   90.00
#
_symmetry.space_group_name_H-M   'P 1'
#
loop_
_entity.id
_entity.type
_entity.pdbx_description
1 polymer ?
#
loop_
_entity_poly.entity_id
_entity_poly.type
_entity_poly.pdbx_seq_one_letter_code
_entity_poly.pdbx_strand_id
1 'polypeptide(L)'
;MTPAPTSTTDRVSTRVSIALLGVRSDAPVRRTGGAGPSDDGHFVIDGAGAAIPLNLASPYVVNARGRLTLDGADLGFDVSPVTRPRFYDLQTSEGVAYDKIAKLHGKNVLATTVVQTCVRYDESERCRFCAIEASLDAGTTIAVKTPAMLAEVAEAAVRLDGVTNMVMTTGTSNGWDRGAKHLARCVRAVKKAVPSLEIQVQCEPPADLQAITDLYEAGARSIGIHVESMDDAVRARWMPGKSRVSMDEYRASWREAVRVFGWNQVSTYLLVGLGEDPDELVAGAAELIEMGVYPFIVPFRPLKGTLATDVDRVPAPDRRILNSVTARVATLLQAAGMRGEDQRAGCAACGACSALQTAGA
;
A
#
# COMPACT_ATOMS: atom_id res chain seq x y z
N MET A 1 9.67 -37.49 5.61
CA MET A 1 9.68 -37.07 4.19
C MET A 1 9.62 -35.55 4.17
N THR A 2 10.68 -34.91 3.69
CA THR A 2 10.64 -33.47 3.40
C THR A 2 9.68 -33.27 2.23
N PRO A 3 8.68 -32.38 2.32
CA PRO A 3 7.77 -32.12 1.20
C PRO A 3 8.58 -31.66 -0.01
N ALA A 4 8.20 -32.14 -1.21
CA ALA A 4 8.83 -31.70 -2.45
C ALA A 4 8.67 -30.17 -2.59
N PRO A 5 9.69 -29.47 -3.12
CA PRO A 5 9.61 -28.03 -3.30
C PRO A 5 8.45 -27.69 -4.25
N THR A 6 7.53 -26.83 -3.79
CA THR A 6 6.41 -26.30 -4.56
C THR A 6 6.94 -25.46 -5.73
N SER A 7 6.38 -25.62 -6.94
CA SER A 7 6.82 -24.86 -8.11
C SER A 7 6.55 -23.36 -7.93
N THR A 8 7.30 -22.48 -8.62
CA THR A 8 7.08 -21.02 -8.55
C THR A 8 5.64 -20.64 -8.91
N THR A 9 5.04 -21.30 -9.91
CA THR A 9 3.63 -21.12 -10.29
C THR A 9 2.68 -21.47 -9.15
N ASP A 10 2.94 -22.57 -8.43
CA ASP A 10 2.15 -22.96 -7.25
C ASP A 10 2.33 -21.95 -6.10
N ARG A 11 3.53 -21.36 -5.96
CA ARG A 11 3.79 -20.34 -4.95
C ARG A 11 3.02 -19.06 -5.20
N VAL A 12 3.03 -18.55 -6.44
CA VAL A 12 2.27 -17.36 -6.85
C VAL A 12 0.77 -17.59 -6.66
N SER A 13 0.26 -18.74 -7.13
CA SER A 13 -1.15 -19.11 -6.98
C SER A 13 -1.58 -19.17 -5.50
N THR A 14 -0.72 -19.71 -4.63
CA THR A 14 -0.97 -19.73 -3.18
C THR A 14 -0.98 -18.32 -2.58
N ARG A 15 -0.01 -17.47 -2.96
CA ARG A 15 0.07 -16.06 -2.52
C ARG A 15 -1.16 -15.25 -2.94
N VAL A 16 -1.63 -15.43 -4.17
CA VAL A 16 -2.89 -14.88 -4.68
C VAL A 16 -4.08 -15.37 -3.84
N SER A 17 -4.11 -16.66 -3.52
CA SER A 17 -5.23 -17.24 -2.77
C SER A 17 -5.31 -16.70 -1.34
N ILE A 18 -4.19 -16.63 -0.61
CA ILE A 18 -4.18 -16.05 0.74
C ILE A 18 -4.39 -14.54 0.72
N ALA A 19 -3.99 -13.86 -0.36
CA ALA A 19 -4.28 -12.44 -0.55
C ALA A 19 -5.79 -12.16 -0.75
N LEU A 20 -6.61 -13.14 -1.11
CA LEU A 20 -8.07 -12.96 -1.26
C LEU A 20 -8.85 -13.57 -0.10
N LEU A 21 -8.47 -14.78 0.31
CA LEU A 21 -9.20 -15.58 1.30
C LEU A 21 -8.70 -15.34 2.73
N GLY A 22 -7.54 -14.70 2.88
CA GLY A 22 -6.91 -14.51 4.18
C GLY A 22 -6.34 -15.78 4.77
N VAL A 23 -5.93 -15.71 6.03
CA VAL A 23 -5.47 -16.85 6.83
C VAL A 23 -6.14 -16.84 8.20
N ARG A 24 -6.26 -18.02 8.82
CA ARG A 24 -6.52 -18.16 10.25
C ARG A 24 -5.20 -18.04 11.01
N SER A 25 -5.08 -16.99 11.81
CA SER A 25 -3.92 -16.68 12.65
C SER A 25 -4.28 -15.62 13.70
N ASP A 26 -3.51 -15.56 14.78
CA ASP A 26 -3.57 -14.59 15.88
C ASP A 26 -2.44 -13.52 15.78
N ALA A 27 -2.00 -13.20 14.56
CA ALA A 27 -0.89 -12.27 14.32
C ALA A 27 -0.98 -10.98 15.17
N PRO A 28 0.10 -10.62 15.90
CA PRO A 28 0.03 -9.56 16.90
C PRO A 28 0.04 -8.16 16.29
N VAL A 29 0.66 -7.99 15.12
CA VAL A 29 0.54 -6.77 14.31
C VAL A 29 -0.63 -6.95 13.37
N ARG A 30 -1.69 -6.18 13.63
CA ARG A 30 -2.89 -6.11 12.81
C ARG A 30 -3.35 -4.68 12.65
N ARG A 31 -3.98 -4.39 11.52
CA ARG A 31 -4.67 -3.11 11.29
C ARG A 31 -6.17 -3.35 11.33
N THR A 32 -6.93 -2.40 11.87
CA THR A 32 -8.40 -2.46 11.84
C THR A 32 -8.93 -1.15 11.28
N GLY A 33 -9.59 -1.20 10.12
CA GLY A 33 -10.05 -0.02 9.40
C GLY A 33 -8.95 1.01 9.03
N GLY A 34 -9.36 2.11 8.39
CA GLY A 34 -8.48 3.21 7.98
C GLY A 34 -7.88 3.07 6.57
N ALA A 35 -7.05 4.04 6.18
CA ALA A 35 -6.43 4.10 4.85
C ALA A 35 -5.36 3.02 4.60
N GLY A 36 -5.34 2.47 3.38
CA GLY A 36 -4.43 1.40 2.99
C GLY A 36 -4.98 0.00 3.29
N PRO A 37 -4.14 -1.05 3.21
CA PRO A 37 -4.54 -2.41 3.55
C PRO A 37 -4.85 -2.46 5.05
N SER A 38 -6.12 -2.70 5.34
CA SER A 38 -6.71 -2.70 6.68
C SER A 38 -7.40 -4.05 6.90
N ASP A 39 -7.55 -4.47 8.15
CA ASP A 39 -7.99 -5.82 8.56
C ASP A 39 -7.00 -6.96 8.23
N ASP A 40 -5.76 -6.58 7.87
CA ASP A 40 -4.66 -7.49 7.61
C ASP A 40 -3.83 -7.76 8.88
N GLY A 41 -3.35 -9.00 9.00
CA GLY A 41 -2.20 -9.36 9.82
C GLY A 41 -0.91 -9.24 9.01
N HIS A 42 0.17 -8.84 9.68
CA HIS A 42 1.49 -8.72 9.05
C HIS A 42 2.34 -9.95 9.31
N PHE A 43 2.88 -10.51 8.23
CA PHE A 43 3.72 -11.71 8.24
C PHE A 43 4.99 -11.49 7.42
N VAL A 44 5.98 -12.36 7.66
CA VAL A 44 7.09 -12.62 6.75
C VAL A 44 6.90 -14.02 6.20
N ILE A 45 6.81 -14.14 4.88
CA ILE A 45 6.63 -15.39 4.16
C ILE A 45 7.84 -15.60 3.26
N ASP A 46 8.62 -16.67 3.51
CA ASP A 46 9.88 -16.96 2.83
C ASP A 46 10.86 -15.76 2.80
N GLY A 47 10.89 -14.97 3.87
CA GLY A 47 11.72 -13.76 3.98
C GLY A 47 11.11 -12.47 3.41
N ALA A 48 10.02 -12.56 2.65
CA ALA A 48 9.30 -11.42 2.07
C ALA A 48 8.15 -10.94 2.96
N GLY A 49 7.88 -9.64 2.97
CA GLY A 49 6.75 -9.08 3.71
C GLY A 49 5.40 -9.55 3.15
N ALA A 50 4.38 -9.67 3.99
CA ALA A 50 3.03 -10.02 3.60
C ALA A 50 1.99 -9.34 4.49
N ALA A 51 1.03 -8.64 3.89
CA ALA A 51 -0.16 -8.12 4.54
C ALA A 51 -1.35 -8.96 4.07
N ILE A 52 -1.83 -9.83 4.97
CA ILE A 52 -2.80 -10.89 4.64
C ILE A 52 -4.04 -10.72 5.52
N PRO A 53 -5.25 -10.79 4.96
CA PRO A 53 -6.48 -10.67 5.75
C PRO A 53 -6.53 -11.73 6.84
N LEU A 54 -6.93 -11.35 8.05
CA LEU A 54 -7.23 -12.32 9.11
C LEU A 54 -8.69 -12.76 8.96
N ASN A 55 -8.90 -14.01 8.55
CA ASN A 55 -10.21 -14.55 8.25
C ASN A 55 -10.43 -15.89 8.95
N LEU A 56 -11.34 -15.91 9.94
CA LEU A 56 -11.70 -17.11 10.71
C LEU A 56 -12.33 -18.22 9.85
N ALA A 57 -12.87 -17.88 8.69
CA ALA A 57 -13.43 -18.84 7.73
C ALA A 57 -12.42 -19.27 6.65
N SER A 58 -11.17 -18.77 6.69
CA SER A 58 -10.17 -19.14 5.69
C SER A 58 -9.82 -20.63 5.78
N PRO A 59 -9.72 -21.35 4.65
CA PRO A 59 -9.20 -22.71 4.65
C PRO A 59 -7.68 -22.75 4.91
N TYR A 60 -7.00 -21.60 4.79
CA TYR A 60 -5.57 -21.47 5.06
C TYR A 60 -5.30 -21.19 6.54
N VAL A 61 -4.30 -21.87 7.11
CA VAL A 61 -3.91 -21.73 8.52
C VAL A 61 -2.41 -21.54 8.62
N VAL A 62 -1.99 -20.53 9.40
CA VAL A 62 -0.61 -20.44 9.88
C VAL A 62 -0.53 -21.24 11.18
N ASN A 63 0.13 -22.39 11.13
CA ASN A 63 0.19 -23.28 12.29
C ASN A 63 1.27 -22.85 13.30
N ALA A 64 1.27 -23.47 14.48
CA ALA A 64 2.22 -23.15 15.56
C ALA A 64 3.70 -23.41 15.23
N ARG A 65 3.99 -24.12 14.13
CA ARG A 65 5.36 -24.35 13.63
C ARG A 65 5.80 -23.27 12.63
N GLY A 66 4.99 -22.23 12.42
CA GLY A 66 5.27 -21.18 11.44
C GLY A 66 5.17 -21.66 10.01
N ARG A 67 4.19 -22.53 9.69
CA ARG A 67 3.98 -23.07 8.34
C ARG A 67 2.58 -22.74 7.83
N LEU A 68 2.47 -22.44 6.54
CA LEU A 68 1.18 -22.28 5.87
C LEU A 68 0.62 -23.65 5.49
N THR A 69 -0.62 -23.91 5.89
CA THR A 69 -1.34 -25.14 5.57
C THR A 69 -2.67 -24.85 4.90
N LEU A 70 -3.12 -25.77 4.04
CA LEU A 70 -4.46 -25.81 3.46
C LEU A 70 -5.09 -27.16 3.81
N ASP A 71 -6.20 -27.15 4.54
CA ASP A 71 -6.89 -28.37 5.00
C ASP A 71 -5.95 -29.36 5.72
N GLY A 72 -4.95 -28.83 6.43
CA GLY A 72 -3.95 -29.60 7.18
C GLY A 72 -2.71 -30.01 6.38
N ALA A 73 -2.73 -29.91 5.04
CA ALA A 73 -1.56 -30.15 4.20
C ALA A 73 -0.61 -28.95 4.22
N ASP A 74 0.68 -29.20 4.45
CA ASP A 74 1.74 -28.19 4.41
C ASP A 74 2.05 -27.77 2.97
N LEU A 75 1.96 -26.48 2.69
CA LEU A 75 2.15 -25.90 1.36
C LEU A 75 3.61 -25.53 1.05
N GLY A 76 4.54 -25.73 1.98
CA GLY A 76 5.96 -25.46 1.76
C GLY A 76 6.36 -23.98 1.94
N PHE A 77 5.59 -23.22 2.72
CA PHE A 77 5.90 -21.83 3.07
C PHE A 77 6.34 -21.73 4.53
N ASP A 78 7.44 -21.00 4.74
CA ASP A 78 7.85 -20.55 6.07
C ASP A 78 7.17 -19.22 6.36
N VAL A 79 6.42 -19.16 7.46
CA VAL A 79 5.57 -18.02 7.83
C VAL A 79 5.84 -17.64 9.28
N SER A 80 6.32 -16.42 9.49
CA SER A 80 6.45 -15.84 10.83
C SER A 80 5.60 -14.57 10.95
N PRO A 81 4.72 -14.45 11.96
CA PRO A 81 4.06 -13.19 12.26
C PRO A 81 5.08 -12.09 12.55
N VAL A 82 4.81 -10.87 12.09
CA VAL A 82 5.61 -9.71 12.44
C VAL A 82 5.41 -9.42 13.93
N THR A 83 6.51 -9.20 14.65
CA THR A 83 6.48 -8.90 16.09
C THR A 83 5.89 -7.51 16.32
N ARG A 84 5.09 -7.34 17.39
CA ARG A 84 4.56 -6.03 17.76
C ARG A 84 5.73 -5.07 18.07
N PRO A 85 5.81 -3.90 17.44
CA PRO A 85 6.92 -2.97 17.64
C PRO A 85 6.89 -2.36 19.04
N ARG A 86 8.08 -2.09 19.59
CA ARG A 86 8.28 -1.50 20.92
C ARG A 86 7.87 -0.04 20.96
N PHE A 87 8.01 0.70 19.85
CA PHE A 87 7.59 2.10 19.81
C PHE A 87 6.08 2.30 20.04
N TYR A 88 5.24 1.27 19.92
CA TYR A 88 3.81 1.36 20.23
C TYR A 88 3.52 1.56 21.72
N ASP A 89 4.48 1.30 22.61
CA ASP A 89 4.33 1.52 24.05
C ASP A 89 4.69 2.95 24.47
N LEU A 90 4.97 3.82 23.50
CA LEU A 90 5.35 5.21 23.72
C LEU A 90 4.22 6.17 23.34
N GLN A 91 4.33 7.39 23.87
CA GLN A 91 3.42 8.49 23.62
C GLN A 91 4.18 9.82 23.59
N THR A 92 3.62 10.82 22.92
CA THR A 92 4.17 12.18 22.92
C THR A 92 4.06 12.81 24.31
N SER A 93 4.74 13.94 24.52
CA SER A 93 4.59 14.74 25.75
C SER A 93 3.16 15.20 26.02
N GLU A 94 2.33 15.28 24.98
CA GLU A 94 0.91 15.63 25.06
C GLU A 94 0.00 14.41 25.27
N GLY A 95 0.57 13.21 25.45
CA GLY A 95 -0.17 11.98 25.71
C GLY A 95 -0.76 11.31 24.46
N VAL A 96 -0.32 11.67 23.26
CA VAL A 96 -0.75 10.99 22.03
C VAL A 96 0.06 9.73 21.83
N ALA A 97 -0.58 8.57 21.91
CA ALA A 97 0.06 7.28 21.65
C ALA A 97 0.67 7.23 20.23
N TYR A 98 1.88 6.68 20.10
CA TYR A 98 2.62 6.68 18.84
C TYR A 98 1.92 5.88 17.73
N ASP A 99 1.19 4.82 18.08
CA ASP A 99 0.41 4.02 17.15
C ASP A 99 -0.79 4.76 16.53
N LYS A 100 -1.21 5.90 17.12
CA LYS A 100 -2.16 6.86 16.53
C LYS A 100 -1.51 7.83 15.53
N ILE A 101 -0.19 7.92 15.52
CA ILE A 101 0.60 8.81 14.65
C ILE A 101 1.14 8.05 13.44
N ALA A 102 1.77 6.89 13.67
CA ALA A 102 2.29 6.03 12.61
C ALA A 102 2.29 4.55 13.05
N LYS A 103 2.16 3.65 12.07
CA LYS A 103 2.08 2.20 12.31
C LYS A 103 3.18 1.46 11.58
N LEU A 104 3.66 0.37 12.15
CA LEU A 104 4.48 -0.60 11.43
C LEU A 104 3.63 -1.29 10.37
N HIS A 105 4.17 -1.38 9.16
CA HIS A 105 3.61 -2.10 8.03
C HIS A 105 4.67 -3.06 7.47
N GLY A 106 4.27 -4.28 7.15
CA GLY A 106 5.23 -5.33 6.79
C GLY A 106 6.24 -5.54 7.92
N LYS A 107 7.49 -5.86 7.57
CA LYS A 107 8.54 -6.20 8.56
C LYS A 107 9.26 -4.99 9.17
N ASN A 108 9.44 -3.91 8.41
CA ASN A 108 10.33 -2.80 8.77
C ASN A 108 9.97 -1.47 8.08
N VAL A 109 8.70 -1.28 7.70
CA VAL A 109 8.21 -0.05 7.06
C VAL A 109 7.33 0.72 8.02
N LEU A 110 7.64 1.99 8.26
CA LEU A 110 6.76 2.87 9.02
C LEU A 110 5.74 3.53 8.07
N ALA A 111 4.46 3.48 8.38
CA ALA A 111 3.40 4.04 7.54
C ALA A 111 2.56 5.05 8.32
N THR A 112 2.24 6.18 7.68
CA THR A 112 1.36 7.21 8.25
C THR A 112 0.51 7.87 7.17
N THR A 113 -0.66 8.35 7.58
CA THR A 113 -1.52 9.23 6.80
C THR A 113 -1.50 10.60 7.46
N VAL A 114 -0.74 11.58 6.92
CA VAL A 114 -0.45 12.86 7.60
C VAL A 114 -1.70 13.71 7.84
N VAL A 115 -2.67 13.65 6.92
CA VAL A 115 -4.03 14.19 7.07
C VAL A 115 -5.03 13.05 6.86
N GLN A 116 -5.82 12.76 7.89
CA GLN A 116 -6.75 11.63 7.92
C GLN A 116 -8.12 11.92 7.29
N THR A 117 -8.35 13.14 6.84
CA THR A 117 -9.60 13.56 6.19
C THR A 117 -9.41 13.81 4.70
N CYS A 118 -10.48 13.69 3.92
CA CYS A 118 -10.45 13.89 2.47
C CYS A 118 -11.59 14.80 2.02
N VAL A 119 -11.29 15.80 1.17
CA VAL A 119 -12.29 16.71 0.59
C VAL A 119 -13.35 16.00 -0.27
N ARG A 120 -13.12 14.73 -0.60
CA ARG A 120 -14.01 13.89 -1.41
C ARG A 120 -14.73 12.83 -0.59
N TYR A 121 -14.76 12.91 0.74
CA TYR A 121 -15.26 11.80 1.57
C TYR A 121 -16.79 11.72 1.65
N ASP A 122 -17.52 12.72 1.15
CA ASP A 122 -18.96 12.66 0.94
C ASP A 122 -19.37 11.46 0.06
N GLU A 123 -20.49 10.81 0.39
CA GLU A 123 -20.94 9.57 -0.26
C GLU A 123 -21.03 9.67 -1.80
N SER A 124 -21.45 10.82 -2.33
CA SER A 124 -21.56 11.04 -3.78
C SER A 124 -20.22 11.23 -4.50
N GLU A 125 -19.14 11.53 -3.77
CA GLU A 125 -17.81 11.83 -4.34
C GLU A 125 -16.75 10.79 -3.94
N ARG A 126 -16.98 10.06 -2.85
CA ARG A 126 -16.02 9.17 -2.20
C ARG A 126 -15.65 7.99 -3.07
N CYS A 127 -14.35 7.67 -3.05
CA CYS A 127 -13.86 6.41 -3.58
C CYS A 127 -14.53 5.26 -2.83
N ARG A 128 -15.31 4.44 -3.52
CA ARG A 128 -16.16 3.40 -2.91
C ARG A 128 -15.39 2.42 -2.04
N PHE A 129 -14.13 2.17 -2.34
CA PHE A 129 -13.22 1.28 -1.59
C PHE A 129 -12.45 1.96 -0.44
N CYS A 130 -12.50 3.29 -0.32
CA CYS A 130 -11.65 4.03 0.62
C CYS A 130 -12.28 4.09 2.00
N ALA A 131 -11.51 3.85 3.07
CA ALA A 131 -11.91 3.97 4.48
C ALA A 131 -11.05 4.96 5.27
N ILE A 132 -10.53 6.02 4.62
CA ILE A 132 -9.51 6.89 5.21
C ILE A 132 -9.94 7.52 6.55
N GLU A 133 -11.19 7.94 6.71
CA GLU A 133 -11.67 8.58 7.95
C GLU A 133 -12.17 7.56 8.98
N ALA A 134 -12.38 6.28 8.62
CA ALA A 134 -12.94 5.28 9.53
C ALA A 134 -12.09 5.07 10.81
N SER A 135 -10.76 5.17 10.69
CA SER A 135 -9.87 5.11 11.86
C SER A 135 -9.98 6.34 12.75
N LEU A 136 -10.30 7.52 12.18
CA LEU A 136 -10.52 8.76 12.90
C LEU A 136 -11.82 8.69 13.69
N ASP A 137 -12.90 8.24 13.04
CA ASP A 137 -14.21 8.01 13.68
C ASP A 137 -14.11 7.01 14.85
N ALA A 138 -13.26 5.98 14.69
CA ALA A 138 -12.99 4.99 15.74
C ALA A 138 -12.01 5.48 16.84
N GLY A 139 -11.47 6.71 16.75
CA GLY A 139 -10.53 7.27 17.73
C GLY A 139 -9.15 6.61 17.75
N THR A 140 -8.80 5.84 16.71
CA THR A 140 -7.55 5.06 16.60
C THR A 140 -6.42 5.79 15.88
N THR A 141 -6.64 7.06 15.51
CA THR A 141 -5.67 7.99 14.92
C THR A 141 -6.09 9.43 15.27
N ILE A 142 -5.21 10.39 14.98
CA ILE A 142 -5.53 11.83 15.00
C ILE A 142 -5.76 12.38 13.59
N ALA A 143 -6.49 13.47 13.47
CA ALA A 143 -6.89 14.07 12.20
C ALA A 143 -5.69 14.61 11.39
N VAL A 144 -4.80 15.37 12.04
CA VAL A 144 -3.62 15.96 11.40
C VAL A 144 -2.40 15.67 12.26
N LYS A 145 -1.35 15.09 11.67
CA LYS A 145 -0.08 14.82 12.35
C LYS A 145 0.87 15.98 12.11
N THR A 146 1.44 16.53 13.18
CA THR A 146 2.43 17.61 13.04
C THR A 146 3.77 17.05 12.54
N PRO A 147 4.61 17.87 11.88
CA PRO A 147 5.96 17.44 11.50
C PRO A 147 6.80 16.95 12.69
N ALA A 148 6.65 17.57 13.86
CA ALA A 148 7.36 17.17 15.08
C ALA A 148 6.93 15.78 15.58
N MET A 149 5.61 15.50 15.61
CA MET A 149 5.08 14.18 15.96
C MET A 149 5.65 13.08 15.07
N LEU A 150 5.70 13.32 13.74
CA LEU A 150 6.22 12.33 12.80
C LEU A 150 7.73 12.11 12.95
N ALA A 151 8.50 13.16 13.20
CA ALA A 151 9.93 13.07 13.45
C ALA A 151 10.24 12.25 14.72
N GLU A 152 9.51 12.52 15.80
CA GLU A 152 9.64 11.81 17.07
C GLU A 152 9.33 10.31 16.93
N VAL A 153 8.20 9.97 16.29
CA VAL A 153 7.80 8.56 16.10
C VAL A 153 8.76 7.85 15.14
N ALA A 154 9.22 8.52 14.08
CA ALA A 154 10.19 7.93 13.15
C ALA A 154 11.53 7.61 13.85
N GLU A 155 12.05 8.53 14.66
CA GLU A 155 13.28 8.29 15.44
C GLU A 155 13.11 7.10 16.38
N ALA A 156 12.00 7.02 17.11
CA ALA A 156 11.70 5.90 17.99
C ALA A 156 11.60 4.58 17.24
N ALA A 157 10.88 4.54 16.11
CA ALA A 157 10.69 3.33 15.32
C ALA A 157 12.01 2.82 14.69
N VAL A 158 12.91 3.71 14.27
CA VAL A 158 14.24 3.31 13.78
C VAL A 158 15.09 2.78 14.93
N ARG A 159 15.17 3.53 16.05
CA ARG A 159 16.01 3.18 17.20
C ARG A 159 15.57 1.89 17.90
N LEU A 160 14.26 1.67 18.02
CA LEU A 160 13.69 0.56 18.78
C LEU A 160 13.31 -0.64 17.91
N ASP A 161 12.98 -0.45 16.65
CA ASP A 161 12.37 -1.51 15.85
C ASP A 161 13.06 -1.71 14.49
N GLY A 162 14.16 -0.99 14.23
CA GLY A 162 14.98 -1.19 13.04
C GLY A 162 14.24 -0.86 11.74
N VAL A 163 13.28 0.05 11.78
CA VAL A 163 12.61 0.56 10.59
C VAL A 163 13.64 1.09 9.60
N THR A 164 13.50 0.74 8.32
CA THR A 164 14.46 1.11 7.28
C THR A 164 13.91 2.12 6.28
N ASN A 165 12.59 2.20 6.14
CA ASN A 165 11.95 3.18 5.27
C ASN A 165 10.56 3.56 5.80
N MET A 166 10.04 4.67 5.28
CA MET A 166 8.77 5.25 5.68
C MET A 166 7.89 5.58 4.48
N VAL A 167 6.58 5.40 4.65
CA VAL A 167 5.54 5.79 3.71
C VAL A 167 4.65 6.85 4.35
N MET A 168 4.59 8.02 3.72
CA MET A 168 3.70 9.10 4.10
C MET A 168 2.64 9.29 3.02
N THR A 169 1.38 9.08 3.38
CA THR A 169 0.25 9.39 2.50
C THR A 169 -0.57 10.53 3.08
N THR A 170 -1.51 11.09 2.32
CA THR A 170 -2.43 12.13 2.77
C THR A 170 -3.80 11.90 2.19
N GLY A 171 -4.84 12.19 2.97
CA GLY A 171 -6.13 12.49 2.39
C GLY A 171 -6.06 13.78 1.58
N THR A 172 -6.89 13.85 0.55
CA THR A 172 -6.84 14.94 -0.41
C THR A 172 -7.34 16.23 0.21
N SER A 173 -6.50 17.26 0.20
CA SER A 173 -6.88 18.60 0.65
C SER A 173 -7.63 19.36 -0.44
N ASN A 174 -8.36 20.41 -0.05
CA ASN A 174 -8.96 21.37 -0.99
C ASN A 174 -7.92 22.32 -1.63
N GLY A 175 -6.65 22.21 -1.24
CA GLY A 175 -5.57 23.01 -1.80
C GLY A 175 -5.18 22.55 -3.20
N TRP A 176 -4.63 23.47 -4.00
CA TRP A 176 -4.11 23.18 -5.34
C TRP A 176 -2.99 22.12 -5.33
N ASP A 177 -2.27 22.02 -4.22
CA ASP A 177 -1.15 21.11 -4.01
C ASP A 177 -1.58 19.71 -3.56
N ARG A 178 -2.89 19.48 -3.38
CA ARG A 178 -3.47 18.20 -2.91
C ARG A 178 -2.82 17.66 -1.62
N GLY A 179 -2.25 18.53 -0.79
CA GLY A 179 -1.59 18.19 0.47
C GLY A 179 -0.07 18.04 0.38
N ALA A 180 0.54 18.18 -0.80
CA ALA A 180 1.98 18.04 -1.03
C ALA A 180 2.83 18.98 -0.16
N LYS A 181 2.41 20.22 0.11
CA LYS A 181 3.17 21.14 0.96
C LYS A 181 3.26 20.65 2.40
N HIS A 182 2.17 20.07 2.93
CA HIS A 182 2.21 19.53 4.29
C HIS A 182 3.08 18.29 4.35
N LEU A 183 2.97 17.39 3.36
CA LEU A 183 3.88 16.25 3.21
C LEU A 183 5.34 16.71 3.19
N ALA A 184 5.70 17.72 2.38
CA ALA A 184 7.04 18.27 2.31
C ALA A 184 7.55 18.78 3.68
N ARG A 185 6.71 19.46 4.48
CA ARG A 185 7.08 19.87 5.86
C ARG A 185 7.34 18.66 6.75
N CYS A 186 6.53 17.62 6.66
CA CYS A 186 6.68 16.39 7.43
C CYS A 186 7.94 15.61 7.03
N VAL A 187 8.21 15.47 5.73
CA VAL A 187 9.42 14.86 5.19
C VAL A 187 10.66 15.59 5.73
N ARG A 188 10.72 16.92 5.64
CA ARG A 188 11.88 17.69 6.15
C ARG A 188 12.11 17.47 7.64
N ALA A 189 11.05 17.42 8.46
CA ALA A 189 11.18 17.18 9.89
C ALA A 189 11.71 15.76 10.18
N VAL A 190 11.18 14.75 9.50
CA VAL A 190 11.67 13.37 9.65
C VAL A 190 13.11 13.23 9.16
N LYS A 191 13.47 13.79 8.00
CA LYS A 191 14.85 13.76 7.50
C LYS A 191 15.83 14.51 8.39
N LYS A 192 15.38 15.55 9.10
CA LYS A 192 16.20 16.25 10.11
C LYS A 192 16.49 15.36 11.33
N ALA A 193 15.49 14.62 11.81
CA ALA A 193 15.65 13.72 12.95
C ALA A 193 16.35 12.41 12.59
N VAL A 194 16.06 11.86 11.41
CA VAL A 194 16.59 10.59 10.91
C VAL A 194 17.09 10.73 9.46
N PRO A 195 18.30 11.27 9.25
CA PRO A 195 18.82 11.56 7.91
C PRO A 195 18.94 10.35 6.98
N SER A 196 19.12 9.15 7.53
CA SER A 196 19.25 7.90 6.76
C SER A 196 17.91 7.25 6.39
N LEU A 197 16.78 7.72 6.93
CA LEU A 197 15.49 7.09 6.66
C LEU A 197 15.02 7.45 5.25
N GLU A 198 14.82 6.44 4.41
CA GLU A 198 14.25 6.61 3.08
C GLU A 198 12.74 6.81 3.16
N ILE A 199 12.19 7.74 2.38
CA ILE A 199 10.79 8.15 2.48
C ILE A 199 10.11 8.12 1.11
N GLN A 200 9.00 7.40 1.03
CA GLN A 200 8.03 7.54 -0.05
C GLN A 200 6.90 8.48 0.41
N VAL A 201 6.52 9.40 -0.48
CA VAL A 201 5.31 10.22 -0.32
C VAL A 201 4.23 9.76 -1.29
N GLN A 202 2.96 9.91 -0.91
CA GLN A 202 1.82 9.59 -1.76
C GLN A 202 0.81 10.73 -1.77
N CYS A 203 0.42 11.17 -2.96
CA CYS A 203 -0.58 12.22 -3.17
C CYS A 203 -1.32 12.04 -4.50
N GLU A 204 -2.47 12.69 -4.65
CA GLU A 204 -3.10 12.88 -5.96
C GLU A 204 -2.22 13.78 -6.86
N PRO A 205 -2.41 13.74 -8.19
CA PRO A 205 -1.83 14.72 -9.11
C PRO A 205 -2.00 16.16 -8.61
N PRO A 206 -0.90 16.90 -8.33
CA PRO A 206 -1.00 18.31 -7.95
C PRO A 206 -1.36 19.16 -9.17
N ALA A 207 -2.09 20.26 -8.97
CA ALA A 207 -2.45 21.17 -10.07
C ALA A 207 -1.23 21.91 -10.64
N ASP A 208 -0.23 22.16 -9.81
CA ASP A 208 1.09 22.65 -10.22
C ASP A 208 2.14 21.58 -9.93
N LEU A 209 2.79 21.14 -11.00
CA LEU A 209 3.78 20.07 -11.02
C LEU A 209 5.06 20.42 -10.23
N GLN A 210 5.32 21.71 -9.94
CA GLN A 210 6.42 22.12 -9.05
C GLN A 210 6.33 21.44 -7.68
N ALA A 211 5.11 21.12 -7.20
CA ALA A 211 4.92 20.40 -5.94
C ALA A 211 5.64 19.02 -5.91
N ILE A 212 5.83 18.37 -7.06
CA ILE A 212 6.58 17.11 -7.17
C ILE A 212 8.07 17.36 -6.89
N THR A 213 8.64 18.43 -7.46
CA THR A 213 10.02 18.84 -7.20
C THR A 213 10.20 19.22 -5.72
N ASP A 214 9.27 19.98 -5.14
CA ASP A 214 9.31 20.38 -3.73
C ASP A 214 9.34 19.18 -2.77
N LEU A 215 8.64 18.09 -3.10
CA LEU A 215 8.66 16.83 -2.33
C LEU A 215 10.03 16.14 -2.39
N TYR A 216 10.66 16.12 -3.57
CA TYR A 216 12.00 15.56 -3.73
C TYR A 216 13.06 16.38 -2.97
N GLU A 217 12.99 17.71 -3.07
CA GLU A 217 13.86 18.64 -2.35
C GLU A 217 13.66 18.58 -0.82
N ALA A 218 12.44 18.29 -0.36
CA ALA A 218 12.16 18.02 1.04
C ALA A 218 12.90 16.78 1.57
N GLY A 219 13.28 15.86 0.68
CA GLY A 219 14.07 14.66 1.00
C GLY A 219 13.36 13.33 0.70
N ALA A 220 12.19 13.36 0.04
CA ALA A 220 11.56 12.13 -0.44
C ALA A 220 12.39 11.52 -1.58
N ARG A 221 12.41 10.19 -1.69
CA ARG A 221 13.19 9.46 -2.71
C ARG A 221 12.38 8.51 -3.56
N SER A 222 11.11 8.32 -3.22
CA SER A 222 10.13 7.68 -4.08
C SER A 222 8.78 8.39 -3.96
N ILE A 223 7.92 8.27 -4.95
CA ILE A 223 6.59 8.88 -4.95
C ILE A 223 5.52 7.92 -5.47
N GLY A 224 4.36 7.92 -4.83
CA GLY A 224 3.16 7.23 -5.27
C GLY A 224 2.11 8.22 -5.76
N ILE A 225 1.69 8.11 -7.03
CA ILE A 225 0.56 8.86 -7.59
C ILE A 225 -0.41 7.83 -8.12
N HIS A 226 -1.41 7.49 -7.31
CA HIS A 226 -2.25 6.31 -7.51
C HIS A 226 -3.50 6.64 -8.32
N VAL A 227 -3.73 5.89 -9.40
CA VAL A 227 -4.89 6.03 -10.31
C VAL A 227 -5.96 4.95 -10.08
N GLU A 228 -5.55 3.83 -9.49
CA GLU A 228 -6.34 2.64 -9.13
C GLU A 228 -7.00 1.89 -10.30
N SER A 229 -7.33 2.55 -11.41
CA SER A 229 -7.71 1.93 -12.69
C SER A 229 -7.27 2.83 -13.85
N MET A 230 -6.90 2.23 -14.98
CA MET A 230 -6.58 2.95 -16.23
C MET A 230 -7.83 3.17 -17.11
N ASP A 231 -9.00 2.67 -16.70
CA ASP A 231 -10.28 2.79 -17.39
C ASP A 231 -11.11 3.93 -16.75
N ASP A 232 -11.40 4.98 -17.54
CA ASP A 232 -12.16 6.15 -17.09
C ASP A 232 -13.61 5.83 -16.68
N ALA A 233 -14.27 4.85 -17.28
CA ALA A 233 -15.61 4.44 -16.89
C ALA A 233 -15.59 3.73 -15.52
N VAL A 234 -14.59 2.87 -15.28
CA VAL A 234 -14.36 2.26 -13.96
C VAL A 234 -14.04 3.33 -12.93
N ARG A 235 -13.16 4.29 -13.25
CA ARG A 235 -12.83 5.42 -12.37
C ARG A 235 -14.08 6.23 -12.02
N ALA A 236 -14.90 6.62 -13.00
CA ALA A 236 -16.12 7.39 -12.75
C ALA A 236 -17.11 6.66 -11.82
N ARG A 237 -17.24 5.34 -11.96
CA ARG A 237 -18.11 4.51 -11.12
C ARG A 237 -17.59 4.35 -9.69
N TRP A 238 -16.28 4.11 -9.54
CA TRP A 238 -15.66 3.75 -8.27
C TRP A 238 -15.14 4.92 -7.46
N MET A 239 -14.83 6.04 -8.12
CA MET A 239 -14.20 7.20 -7.50
C MET A 239 -14.70 8.51 -8.13
N PRO A 240 -16.02 8.78 -8.08
CA PRO A 240 -16.67 9.85 -8.83
C PRO A 240 -16.05 11.25 -8.62
N GLY A 241 -15.53 11.54 -7.43
CA GLY A 241 -14.79 12.78 -7.21
C GLY A 241 -13.37 12.77 -7.78
N LYS A 242 -12.61 11.69 -7.52
CA LYS A 242 -11.19 11.57 -7.93
C LYS A 242 -11.04 11.38 -9.45
N SER A 243 -12.03 10.77 -10.10
CA SER A 243 -12.05 10.57 -11.55
C SER A 243 -12.15 11.86 -12.36
N ARG A 244 -12.54 12.98 -11.71
CA ARG A 244 -12.53 14.31 -12.34
C ARG A 244 -11.12 14.78 -12.69
N VAL A 245 -10.09 14.24 -12.04
CA VAL A 245 -8.70 14.40 -12.48
C VAL A 245 -8.51 13.53 -13.71
N SER A 246 -8.17 14.13 -14.84
CA SER A 246 -8.12 13.42 -16.13
C SER A 246 -6.92 12.48 -16.22
N MET A 247 -6.99 11.45 -17.09
CA MET A 247 -5.83 10.60 -17.36
C MET A 247 -4.64 11.37 -17.92
N ASP A 248 -4.88 12.48 -18.63
CA ASP A 248 -3.80 13.34 -19.13
C ASP A 248 -3.07 14.06 -18.00
N GLU A 249 -3.77 14.49 -16.95
CA GLU A 249 -3.16 15.06 -15.74
C GLU A 249 -2.35 14.00 -14.97
N TYR A 250 -2.84 12.75 -14.88
CA TYR A 250 -2.07 11.63 -14.32
C TYR A 250 -0.79 11.37 -15.11
N ARG A 251 -0.89 11.25 -16.44
CA ARG A 251 0.26 11.05 -17.33
C ARG A 251 1.26 12.20 -17.26
N ALA A 252 0.80 13.45 -17.18
CA ALA A 252 1.67 14.60 -16.99
C ALA A 252 2.41 14.55 -15.64
N SER A 253 1.70 14.21 -14.57
CA SER A 253 2.27 14.07 -13.23
C SER A 253 3.27 12.93 -13.14
N TRP A 254 2.98 11.79 -13.76
CA TRP A 254 3.90 10.66 -13.80
C TRP A 254 5.16 10.95 -14.60
N ARG A 255 5.05 11.59 -15.77
CA ARG A 255 6.24 12.01 -16.55
C ARG A 255 7.13 12.95 -15.75
N GLU A 256 6.53 13.93 -15.07
CA GLU A 256 7.28 14.84 -14.21
C GLU A 256 7.90 14.11 -13.01
N ALA A 257 7.13 13.24 -12.35
CA ALA A 257 7.63 12.44 -11.25
C ALA A 257 8.81 11.56 -11.67
N VAL A 258 8.78 10.95 -12.86
CA VAL A 258 9.89 10.14 -13.37
C VAL A 258 11.08 11.03 -13.72
N ARG A 259 10.86 12.22 -14.27
CA ARG A 259 11.93 13.20 -14.51
C ARG A 259 12.65 13.61 -13.22
N VAL A 260 11.91 13.79 -12.12
CA VAL A 260 12.43 14.28 -10.83
C VAL A 260 13.00 13.15 -9.96
N PHE A 261 12.22 12.08 -9.74
CA PHE A 261 12.57 10.98 -8.84
C PHE A 261 13.38 9.87 -9.54
N GLY A 262 13.26 9.77 -10.86
CA GLY A 262 13.92 8.74 -11.66
C GLY A 262 13.03 7.54 -11.98
N TRP A 263 13.48 6.77 -12.95
CA TRP A 263 12.87 5.51 -13.37
C TRP A 263 12.75 4.53 -12.20
N ASN A 264 11.59 3.88 -12.08
CA ASN A 264 11.26 2.95 -11.00
C ASN A 264 11.34 3.58 -9.58
N GLN A 265 11.27 4.90 -9.44
CA GLN A 265 11.03 5.56 -8.14
C GLN A 265 9.62 6.17 -8.05
N VAL A 266 8.82 5.97 -9.09
CA VAL A 266 7.42 6.38 -9.19
C VAL A 266 6.56 5.13 -9.21
N SER A 267 5.45 5.13 -8.49
CA SER A 267 4.51 4.01 -8.46
C SER A 267 3.06 4.49 -8.55
N THR A 268 2.20 3.64 -9.10
CA THR A 268 0.75 3.80 -9.07
C THR A 268 0.10 2.49 -8.66
N TYR A 269 -0.98 2.55 -7.88
CA TYR A 269 -1.78 1.37 -7.61
C TYR A 269 -2.69 1.08 -8.80
N LEU A 270 -2.82 -0.19 -9.16
CA LEU A 270 -3.91 -0.70 -9.98
C LEU A 270 -4.65 -1.77 -9.18
N LEU A 271 -5.95 -1.57 -8.99
CA LEU A 271 -6.81 -2.49 -8.26
C LEU A 271 -7.44 -3.49 -9.23
N VAL A 272 -7.29 -4.78 -8.94
CA VAL A 272 -7.94 -5.85 -9.68
C VAL A 272 -9.28 -6.19 -9.02
N GLY A 273 -10.36 -6.24 -9.78
CA GLY A 273 -11.70 -6.55 -9.31
C GLY A 273 -12.64 -5.35 -9.21
N LEU A 274 -12.32 -4.21 -9.83
CA LEU A 274 -13.26 -3.09 -9.93
C LEU A 274 -14.23 -3.25 -11.11
N GLY A 275 -14.09 -4.33 -11.88
CA GLY A 275 -14.87 -4.60 -13.08
C GLY A 275 -14.23 -4.02 -14.35
N GLU A 276 -12.92 -3.75 -14.31
CA GLU A 276 -12.09 -3.53 -15.49
C GLU A 276 -11.93 -4.80 -16.34
N ASP A 277 -11.64 -4.62 -17.63
CA ASP A 277 -11.17 -5.70 -18.49
C ASP A 277 -9.72 -6.08 -18.10
N PRO A 278 -9.42 -7.35 -17.78
CA PRO A 278 -8.07 -7.79 -17.45
C PRO A 278 -7.02 -7.52 -18.54
N ASP A 279 -7.40 -7.55 -19.81
CA ASP A 279 -6.50 -7.26 -20.93
C ASP A 279 -6.17 -5.77 -21.01
N GLU A 280 -7.16 -4.90 -20.80
CA GLU A 280 -6.95 -3.45 -20.73
C GLU A 280 -6.12 -3.05 -19.51
N LEU A 281 -6.33 -3.69 -18.35
CA LEU A 281 -5.49 -3.47 -17.17
C LEU A 281 -4.03 -3.82 -17.46
N VAL A 282 -3.76 -4.97 -18.09
CA VAL A 282 -2.40 -5.39 -18.44
C VAL A 282 -1.78 -4.45 -19.49
N ALA A 283 -2.55 -3.99 -20.47
CA ALA A 283 -2.09 -2.99 -21.44
C ALA A 283 -1.75 -1.65 -20.77
N GLY A 284 -2.58 -1.18 -19.84
CA GLY A 284 -2.31 0.02 -19.04
C GLY A 284 -1.09 -0.14 -18.13
N ALA A 285 -0.87 -1.33 -17.57
CA ALA A 285 0.36 -1.64 -16.84
C ALA A 285 1.60 -1.59 -17.75
N ALA A 286 1.51 -2.05 -19.00
CA ALA A 286 2.59 -1.92 -19.97
C ALA A 286 2.92 -0.45 -20.26
N GLU A 287 1.90 0.40 -20.49
CA GLU A 287 2.07 1.84 -20.69
C GLU A 287 2.82 2.50 -19.51
N LEU A 288 2.45 2.15 -18.28
CA LEU A 288 3.10 2.67 -17.06
C LEU A 288 4.57 2.25 -16.98
N ILE A 289 4.87 0.98 -17.28
CA ILE A 289 6.23 0.44 -17.25
C ILE A 289 7.12 1.16 -18.28
N GLU A 290 6.61 1.38 -19.50
CA GLU A 290 7.31 2.13 -20.55
C GLU A 290 7.61 3.57 -20.12
N MET A 291 6.71 4.20 -19.36
CA MET A 291 6.91 5.53 -18.78
C MET A 291 7.93 5.55 -17.62
N GLY A 292 8.29 4.39 -17.07
CA GLY A 292 9.15 4.28 -15.89
C GLY A 292 8.41 4.30 -14.55
N VAL A 293 7.08 4.12 -14.57
CA VAL A 293 6.21 4.04 -13.39
C VAL A 293 5.93 2.58 -13.07
N TYR A 294 6.13 2.20 -11.81
CA TYR A 294 5.84 0.84 -11.34
C TYR A 294 4.32 0.64 -11.12
N PRO A 295 3.63 -0.24 -11.89
CA PRO A 295 2.24 -0.60 -11.65
C PRO A 295 2.14 -1.58 -10.46
N PHE A 296 1.84 -1.06 -9.28
CA PHE A 296 1.65 -1.88 -8.08
C PHE A 296 0.25 -2.52 -8.10
N ILE A 297 0.19 -3.76 -8.58
CA ILE A 297 -1.05 -4.54 -8.70
C ILE A 297 -1.45 -5.12 -7.34
N VAL A 298 -2.67 -4.83 -6.90
CA VAL A 298 -3.27 -5.45 -5.71
C VAL A 298 -4.75 -5.78 -5.96
N PRO A 299 -5.33 -6.80 -5.31
CA PRO A 299 -6.76 -7.04 -5.43
C PRO A 299 -7.58 -6.00 -4.68
N PHE A 300 -8.77 -5.71 -5.20
CA PHE A 300 -9.85 -5.18 -4.39
C PHE A 300 -10.20 -6.20 -3.30
N ARG A 301 -10.14 -5.76 -2.05
CA ARG A 301 -10.57 -6.53 -0.88
C ARG A 301 -11.76 -5.79 -0.25
N PRO A 302 -12.92 -6.44 -0.09
CA PRO A 302 -14.02 -5.87 0.67
C PRO A 302 -13.55 -5.53 2.08
N LEU A 303 -13.75 -4.27 2.47
CA LEU A 303 -13.32 -3.70 3.74
C LEU A 303 -14.53 -3.06 4.41
N LYS A 304 -14.81 -3.47 5.65
CA LYS A 304 -15.93 -2.91 6.43
C LYS A 304 -15.77 -1.39 6.58
N GLY A 305 -16.88 -0.64 6.49
CA GLY A 305 -16.88 0.82 6.54
C GLY A 305 -16.66 1.50 5.19
N THR A 306 -16.62 0.73 4.10
CA THR A 306 -16.53 1.24 2.72
C THR A 306 -17.87 1.11 2.00
N LEU A 307 -18.18 2.02 1.08
CA LEU A 307 -19.43 1.95 0.29
C LEU A 307 -19.49 0.66 -0.54
N ALA A 308 -18.35 0.28 -1.13
CA ALA A 308 -18.21 -0.94 -1.92
C ALA A 308 -18.64 -2.20 -1.14
N THR A 309 -18.37 -2.22 0.17
CA THR A 309 -18.66 -3.38 1.02
C THR A 309 -20.01 -3.28 1.70
N ASP A 310 -20.35 -2.14 2.28
CA ASP A 310 -21.53 -2.03 3.15
C ASP A 310 -22.81 -1.71 2.35
N VAL A 311 -22.67 -0.95 1.25
CA VAL A 311 -23.78 -0.51 0.39
C VAL A 311 -23.86 -1.38 -0.87
N ASP A 312 -22.77 -1.45 -1.65
CA ASP A 312 -22.80 -2.07 -2.98
C ASP A 312 -22.65 -3.60 -2.94
N ARG A 313 -22.14 -4.14 -1.82
CA ARG A 313 -21.90 -5.58 -1.61
C ARG A 313 -20.99 -6.20 -2.68
N VAL A 314 -20.00 -5.46 -3.16
CA VAL A 314 -19.04 -5.94 -4.17
C VAL A 314 -18.12 -6.99 -3.53
N PRO A 315 -18.01 -8.21 -4.09
CA PRO A 315 -17.09 -9.23 -3.59
C PRO A 315 -15.64 -8.97 -4.03
N ALA A 316 -14.69 -9.71 -3.46
CA ALA A 316 -13.33 -9.77 -3.97
C ALA A 316 -13.30 -10.39 -5.40
N PRO A 317 -12.28 -10.10 -6.23
CA PRO A 317 -12.20 -10.66 -7.59
C PRO A 317 -12.05 -12.18 -7.62
N ASP A 318 -12.38 -12.79 -8.76
CA ASP A 318 -12.05 -14.20 -9.02
C ASP A 318 -10.53 -14.41 -8.97
N ARG A 319 -10.09 -15.41 -8.20
CA ARG A 319 -8.67 -15.71 -8.01
C ARG A 319 -7.93 -15.96 -9.32
N ARG A 320 -8.60 -16.50 -10.35
CA ARG A 320 -8.00 -16.80 -11.66
C ARG A 320 -7.66 -15.53 -12.40
N ILE A 321 -8.50 -14.50 -12.28
CA ILE A 321 -8.25 -13.17 -12.85
C ILE A 321 -7.04 -12.55 -12.16
N LEU A 322 -7.03 -12.52 -10.82
CA LEU A 322 -5.89 -11.95 -10.07
C LEU A 322 -4.57 -12.69 -10.39
N ASN A 323 -4.60 -14.02 -10.47
CA ASN A 323 -3.42 -14.81 -10.83
C ASN A 323 -2.94 -14.48 -12.25
N SER A 324 -3.85 -14.48 -13.24
CA SER A 324 -3.53 -14.16 -14.63
C SER A 324 -2.92 -12.77 -14.79
N VAL A 325 -3.58 -11.75 -14.22
CA VAL A 325 -3.09 -10.37 -14.25
C VAL A 325 -1.73 -10.25 -13.57
N THR A 326 -1.57 -10.81 -12.37
CA THR A 326 -0.29 -10.78 -11.63
C THR A 326 0.84 -11.39 -12.46
N ALA A 327 0.62 -12.57 -13.05
CA ALA A 327 1.65 -13.26 -13.83
C ALA A 327 2.03 -12.49 -15.10
N ARG A 328 1.04 -11.93 -15.82
CA ARG A 328 1.27 -11.14 -17.04
C ARG A 328 2.01 -9.85 -16.75
N VAL A 329 1.60 -9.10 -15.71
CA VAL A 329 2.28 -7.87 -15.29
C VAL A 329 3.68 -8.16 -14.78
N ALA A 330 3.88 -9.25 -14.01
CA ALA A 330 5.21 -9.66 -13.56
C ALA A 330 6.15 -9.97 -14.74
N THR A 331 5.65 -10.61 -15.80
CA THR A 331 6.42 -10.88 -17.02
C THR A 331 6.89 -9.58 -17.69
N LEU A 332 6.01 -8.56 -17.76
CA LEU A 332 6.36 -7.24 -18.31
C LEU A 332 7.40 -6.53 -17.45
N LEU A 333 7.24 -6.55 -16.12
CA LEU A 333 8.20 -5.96 -15.18
C LEU A 333 9.58 -6.62 -15.29
N GLN A 334 9.62 -7.95 -15.40
CA GLN A 334 10.85 -8.72 -15.62
C GLN A 334 11.53 -8.35 -16.95
N ALA A 335 10.76 -8.26 -18.03
CA ALA A 335 11.28 -7.87 -19.34
C ALA A 335 11.88 -6.45 -19.33
N ALA A 336 11.31 -5.54 -18.53
CA ALA A 336 11.81 -4.18 -18.34
C ALA A 336 12.94 -4.07 -17.31
N GLY A 337 13.29 -5.16 -16.60
CA GLY A 337 14.24 -5.14 -15.49
C GLY A 337 13.77 -4.29 -14.29
N MET A 338 12.46 -4.08 -14.15
CA MET A 338 11.85 -3.18 -13.17
C MET A 338 11.41 -3.96 -11.94
N ARG A 339 12.26 -4.04 -10.92
CA ARG A 339 11.94 -4.77 -9.70
C ARG A 339 11.37 -3.87 -8.61
N GLY A 340 10.35 -4.33 -7.90
CA GLY A 340 9.74 -3.55 -6.82
C GLY A 340 10.73 -3.25 -5.68
N GLU A 341 11.64 -4.18 -5.37
CA GLU A 341 12.64 -4.01 -4.31
C GLU A 341 13.76 -2.99 -4.63
N ASP A 342 13.89 -2.59 -5.90
CA ASP A 342 14.86 -1.58 -6.33
C ASP A 342 14.37 -0.14 -6.05
N GLN A 343 13.13 0.03 -5.60
CA GLN A 343 12.64 1.32 -5.09
C GLN A 343 13.30 1.66 -3.76
N ARG A 344 13.61 2.93 -3.52
CA ARG A 344 14.26 3.39 -2.28
C ARG A 344 13.35 3.25 -1.05
N ALA A 345 12.05 3.46 -1.24
CA ALA A 345 11.03 3.32 -0.22
C ALA A 345 9.66 3.04 -0.87
N GLY A 346 8.68 2.64 -0.07
CA GLY A 346 7.29 2.60 -0.53
C GLY A 346 6.65 1.23 -0.60
N CYS A 347 5.42 1.22 -1.10
CA CYS A 347 4.61 0.01 -1.22
C CYS A 347 5.25 -1.05 -2.14
N ALA A 348 5.88 -0.63 -3.25
CA ALA A 348 6.56 -1.55 -4.16
C ALA A 348 7.82 -2.18 -3.52
N ALA A 349 8.64 -1.38 -2.82
CA ALA A 349 9.79 -1.90 -2.06
C ALA A 349 9.35 -2.89 -0.96
N CYS A 350 8.26 -2.57 -0.28
CA CYS A 350 7.69 -3.44 0.75
C CYS A 350 7.10 -4.73 0.19
N GLY A 351 6.40 -4.65 -0.95
CA GLY A 351 5.77 -5.78 -1.65
C GLY A 351 4.61 -6.47 -0.92
N ALA A 352 4.35 -6.13 0.34
CA ALA A 352 3.54 -6.93 1.25
C ALA A 352 2.09 -7.17 0.78
N CYS A 353 1.53 -6.27 0.00
CA CYS A 353 0.13 -6.30 -0.42
C CYS A 353 -0.07 -6.93 -1.81
N SER A 354 1.01 -7.25 -2.51
CA SER A 354 1.00 -7.77 -3.87
C SER A 354 1.64 -9.16 -3.92
N ALA A 355 1.27 -9.93 -4.95
CA ALA A 355 1.93 -11.18 -5.28
C ALA A 355 3.04 -11.01 -6.35
N LEU A 356 3.27 -9.78 -6.86
CA LEU A 356 4.25 -9.49 -7.89
C LEU A 356 5.68 -9.92 -7.51
N GLN A 357 6.12 -9.64 -6.28
CA GLN A 357 7.45 -10.08 -5.81
C GLN A 357 7.60 -11.61 -5.82
N THR A 358 6.55 -12.35 -5.46
CA THR A 358 6.55 -13.81 -5.57
C THR A 358 6.60 -14.29 -7.02
N ALA A 359 6.01 -13.51 -7.94
CA ALA A 359 6.07 -13.78 -9.38
C ALA A 359 7.41 -13.35 -10.01
N GLY A 360 8.35 -12.84 -9.21
CA GLY A 360 9.71 -12.49 -9.63
C GLY A 360 9.85 -11.07 -10.20
N ALA A 361 8.92 -10.18 -9.87
CA ALA A 361 8.96 -8.76 -10.21
C ALA A 361 9.31 -7.86 -9.03
#